data_AF-J3DIF2-F1
#
_entry.id   AF-J3DIF2-F1
#
_cell.length_a   1.000
_cell.length_b   1.000
_cell.length_c   1.000
_cell.angle_alpha   90.00
_cell.angle_beta   90.00
_cell.angle_gamma   90.00
#
_symmetry.space_group_name_H-M   'P 1'
#
loop_
_entity.id
_entity.type
_entity.pdbx_description
1 polymer ?
#
loop_
_entity_poly.entity_id
_entity_poly.type
_entity_poly.pdbx_seq_one_letter_code
_entity_poly.pdbx_strand_id
1 'polypeptide(L)'
;MLEVLHDAHERNLIDADALSMIEGVFQVSDLAVRDIMVPRSQMDTIDITKPIETWMPEVLSTSHSRFPAVEGERDKVIGVLLAKDLLRYYAEESFDVRDMLRPAVFIPESKRLNVLLRDFRANRNHMAIVVDEYGGVAGLITIEDVLEQIVGDIEDEYDFDEEEDNILAIKDGAHGPRWRIKGLTEITQFNETLETDFSDEDADTIGGLVANHLGRVPRKGDEFDIAGMHFEVLRADARQAHVLLVEKLPEAPAAEEEE
;
A
#
# COMPACT_ATOMS: atom_id res chain seq x y z
N MET A 1 -22.62 17.16 -9.41
CA MET A 1 -23.00 16.31 -8.26
C MET A 1 -21.98 16.50 -7.14
N LEU A 2 -20.67 16.38 -7.41
CA LEU A 2 -19.61 16.76 -6.47
C LEU A 2 -19.73 18.20 -5.96
N GLU A 3 -20.00 19.17 -6.83
CA GLU A 3 -20.23 20.59 -6.43
C GLU A 3 -21.34 20.76 -5.37
N VAL A 4 -22.38 19.91 -5.39
CA VAL A 4 -23.48 19.94 -4.42
C VAL A 4 -23.03 19.37 -3.06
N LEU A 5 -22.12 18.41 -3.07
CA LEU A 5 -21.55 17.82 -1.86
C LEU A 5 -20.56 18.79 -1.21
N HIS A 6 -19.72 19.48 -1.99
CA HIS A 6 -18.87 20.55 -1.47
C HIS A 6 -19.69 21.69 -0.85
N ASP A 7 -20.76 22.16 -1.52
CA ASP A 7 -21.66 23.17 -0.96
C ASP A 7 -22.36 22.69 0.33
N ALA A 8 -22.64 21.38 0.45
CA ALA A 8 -23.15 20.81 1.70
C ALA A 8 -22.10 20.79 2.83
N HIS A 9 -20.83 20.53 2.50
CA HIS A 9 -19.72 20.58 3.45
C HIS A 9 -19.41 22.02 3.89
N GLU A 10 -19.36 22.98 2.97
CA GLU A 10 -19.18 24.41 3.28
C GLU A 10 -20.29 24.95 4.20
N ARG A 11 -21.49 24.37 4.10
CA ARG A 11 -22.64 24.67 4.97
C ARG A 11 -22.67 23.85 6.26
N ASN A 12 -21.63 23.07 6.55
CA ASN A 12 -21.51 22.19 7.71
C ASN A 12 -22.66 21.17 7.85
N LEU A 13 -23.23 20.71 6.73
CA LEU A 13 -24.25 19.65 6.72
C LEU A 13 -23.64 18.25 6.70
N ILE A 14 -22.38 18.14 6.25
CA ILE A 14 -21.56 16.93 6.24
C ILE A 14 -20.14 17.32 6.69
N ASP A 15 -19.49 16.46 7.45
CA ASP A 15 -18.07 16.63 7.81
C ASP A 15 -17.14 16.25 6.64
N ALA A 16 -15.85 16.51 6.81
CA ALA A 16 -14.83 16.30 5.79
C ALA A 16 -14.65 14.79 5.48
N ASP A 17 -14.71 13.94 6.50
CA ASP A 17 -14.55 12.49 6.37
C ASP A 17 -15.70 11.87 5.58
N ALA A 18 -16.94 12.28 5.88
CA ALA A 18 -18.11 11.87 5.13
C ALA A 18 -18.05 12.35 3.68
N LEU A 19 -17.57 13.57 3.43
CA LEU A 19 -17.36 14.06 2.06
C LEU A 19 -16.33 13.19 1.33
N SER A 20 -15.16 12.98 1.91
CA SER A 20 -14.08 12.13 1.37
C SER A 20 -14.57 10.72 1.05
N MET A 21 -15.30 10.09 1.98
CA MET A 21 -15.86 8.76 1.75
C MET A 21 -16.86 8.73 0.58
N ILE A 22 -17.71 9.75 0.46
CA ILE A 22 -18.67 9.83 -0.65
C ILE A 22 -17.93 10.00 -1.98
N GLU A 23 -16.85 10.79 -2.03
CA GLU A 23 -16.00 10.94 -3.21
C GLU A 23 -15.35 9.61 -3.61
N GLY A 24 -14.84 8.85 -2.64
CA GLY A 24 -14.30 7.51 -2.85
C GLY A 24 -15.33 6.52 -3.44
N VAL A 25 -16.60 6.60 -3.00
CA VAL A 25 -17.69 5.81 -3.62
C VAL A 25 -17.87 6.13 -5.12
N PHE A 26 -17.77 7.40 -5.50
CA PHE A 26 -17.83 7.78 -6.92
C PHE A 26 -16.62 7.24 -7.68
N GLN A 27 -15.42 7.36 -7.13
CA GLN A 27 -14.19 6.84 -7.72
C GLN A 27 -14.26 5.31 -7.97
N VAL A 28 -14.74 4.53 -6.99
CA VAL A 28 -14.94 3.08 -7.14
C VAL A 28 -15.91 2.72 -8.27
N SER A 29 -16.83 3.62 -8.62
CA SER A 29 -17.74 3.39 -9.76
C SER A 29 -17.04 3.55 -11.11
N ASP A 30 -15.96 4.35 -11.18
CA ASP A 30 -15.21 4.68 -12.38
C ASP A 30 -13.93 3.85 -12.57
N LEU A 31 -13.49 3.13 -11.55
CA LEU A 31 -12.30 2.25 -11.59
C LEU A 31 -12.62 0.81 -12.03
N ALA A 32 -11.61 0.15 -12.59
CA ALA A 32 -11.57 -1.26 -12.90
C ALA A 32 -10.52 -1.99 -12.04
N VAL A 33 -10.60 -3.31 -12.00
CA VAL A 33 -9.70 -4.17 -11.22
C VAL A 33 -8.23 -3.93 -11.58
N ARG A 34 -7.89 -3.83 -12.86
CA ARG A 34 -6.51 -3.56 -13.30
C ARG A 34 -5.88 -2.30 -12.72
N ASP A 35 -6.71 -1.32 -12.31
CA ASP A 35 -6.22 -0.02 -11.87
C ASP A 35 -5.63 -0.08 -10.45
N ILE A 36 -6.02 -1.09 -9.65
CA ILE A 36 -5.61 -1.24 -8.23
C ILE A 36 -5.18 -2.65 -7.81
N MET A 37 -5.23 -3.64 -8.70
CA MET A 37 -4.83 -5.02 -8.37
C MET A 37 -3.36 -5.10 -7.96
N VAL A 38 -3.04 -6.05 -7.08
CA VAL A 38 -1.65 -6.44 -6.80
C VAL A 38 -1.10 -7.21 -8.01
N PRO A 39 -0.07 -6.71 -8.71
CA PRO A 39 0.47 -7.38 -9.90
C PRO A 39 1.07 -8.75 -9.56
N ARG A 40 1.03 -9.68 -10.52
CA ARG A 40 1.57 -11.05 -10.38
C ARG A 40 2.96 -11.13 -9.77
N SER A 41 3.86 -10.22 -10.15
CA SER A 41 5.24 -10.21 -9.65
C SER A 41 5.35 -9.89 -8.16
N GLN A 42 4.34 -9.24 -7.59
CA GLN A 42 4.25 -8.81 -6.20
C GLN A 42 3.32 -9.70 -5.36
N MET A 43 2.75 -10.76 -5.95
CA MET A 43 1.92 -11.70 -5.21
C MET A 43 2.79 -12.58 -4.31
N ASP A 44 2.51 -12.55 -3.01
CA ASP A 44 2.99 -13.54 -2.06
C ASP A 44 2.15 -14.82 -2.20
N THR A 45 2.77 -15.92 -2.63
CA THR A 45 2.08 -17.16 -2.99
C THR A 45 2.74 -18.35 -2.32
N ILE A 46 1.96 -19.37 -1.96
CA ILE A 46 2.50 -20.63 -1.43
C ILE A 46 2.54 -21.72 -2.51
N ASP A 47 3.70 -22.36 -2.67
CA ASP A 47 3.86 -23.49 -3.58
C ASP A 47 3.60 -24.80 -2.84
N ILE A 48 2.40 -25.35 -3.05
CA ILE A 48 1.94 -26.55 -2.36
C ILE A 48 2.56 -27.85 -2.91
N THR A 49 3.42 -27.77 -3.92
CA THR A 49 4.28 -28.90 -4.33
C THR A 49 5.49 -29.06 -3.42
N LYS A 50 5.80 -28.04 -2.61
CA LYS A 50 6.92 -28.03 -1.67
C LYS A 50 6.43 -28.33 -0.24
N PRO A 51 7.32 -28.90 0.60
CA PRO A 51 7.03 -29.08 2.01
C PRO A 51 6.67 -27.76 2.70
N ILE A 52 5.74 -27.82 3.66
CA ILE A 52 5.23 -26.65 4.39
C ILE A 52 6.34 -25.82 5.03
N GLU A 53 7.40 -26.47 5.49
CA GLU A 53 8.57 -25.86 6.11
C GLU A 53 9.32 -24.91 5.16
N THR A 54 9.11 -25.05 3.84
CA THR A 54 9.78 -24.24 2.83
C THR A 54 9.14 -22.86 2.66
N TRP A 55 7.82 -22.77 2.79
CA TRP A 55 7.07 -21.52 2.56
C TRP A 55 6.43 -20.96 3.84
N MET A 56 6.35 -21.74 4.93
CA MET A 56 5.87 -21.25 6.23
C MET A 56 6.64 -20.02 6.75
N PRO A 57 7.99 -19.92 6.63
CA PRO A 57 8.70 -18.72 7.07
C PRO A 57 8.26 -17.46 6.34
N GLU A 58 7.98 -17.56 5.04
CA GLU A 58 7.48 -16.45 4.21
C GLU A 58 6.10 -16.00 4.71
N VAL A 59 5.17 -16.96 4.89
CA VAL A 59 3.84 -16.69 5.45
C VAL A 59 3.93 -15.98 6.81
N LEU A 60 4.80 -16.43 7.71
CA LEU A 60 4.97 -15.83 9.03
C LEU A 60 5.65 -14.45 9.01
N SER A 61 6.47 -14.18 8.01
CA SER A 61 7.12 -12.87 7.83
C SER A 61 6.17 -11.81 7.23
N THR A 62 5.07 -12.25 6.62
CA THR A 62 4.05 -11.38 6.04
C THR A 62 2.87 -11.22 7.00
N SER A 63 2.17 -10.08 6.93
CA SER A 63 0.96 -9.82 7.73
C SER A 63 -0.34 -10.24 7.02
N HIS A 64 -0.24 -11.10 5.99
CA HIS A 64 -1.38 -11.44 5.15
C HIS A 64 -2.29 -12.48 5.77
N SER A 65 -3.61 -12.27 5.64
CA SER A 65 -4.61 -13.24 6.09
C SER A 65 -4.88 -14.37 5.09
N ARG A 66 -4.48 -14.19 3.82
CA ARG A 66 -4.84 -15.07 2.70
C ARG A 66 -3.67 -15.18 1.73
N PHE A 67 -3.44 -16.38 1.20
CA PHE A 67 -2.38 -16.65 0.24
C PHE A 67 -2.93 -17.45 -0.94
N PRO A 68 -2.70 -17.03 -2.19
CA PRO A 68 -2.89 -17.88 -3.35
C PRO A 68 -1.99 -19.13 -3.24
N ALA A 69 -2.59 -20.30 -3.38
CA ALA A 69 -1.90 -21.57 -3.43
C ALA A 69 -1.65 -21.95 -4.89
N VAL A 70 -0.38 -22.18 -5.24
CA VAL A 70 0.05 -22.50 -6.60
C VAL A 70 0.64 -23.90 -6.68
N GLU A 71 0.61 -24.49 -7.88
CA GLU A 71 1.24 -25.78 -8.15
C GLU A 71 2.47 -25.60 -9.06
N GLY A 72 3.65 -25.40 -8.46
CA GLY A 72 4.94 -25.22 -9.14
C GLY A 72 5.14 -23.85 -9.80
N GLU A 73 4.20 -23.43 -10.65
CA GLU A 73 4.27 -22.15 -11.37
C GLU A 73 3.25 -21.15 -10.83
N ARG A 74 3.63 -19.87 -10.77
CA ARG A 74 2.77 -18.78 -10.23
C ARG A 74 1.43 -18.61 -10.97
N ASP A 75 1.37 -18.98 -12.25
CA ASP A 75 0.14 -18.90 -13.05
C ASP A 75 -0.87 -20.00 -12.71
N LYS A 76 -0.41 -21.06 -12.05
CA LYS A 76 -1.24 -22.22 -11.73
C LYS A 76 -1.79 -22.12 -10.31
N VAL A 77 -2.62 -21.10 -10.09
CA VAL A 77 -3.35 -20.95 -8.82
C VAL A 77 -4.46 -22.00 -8.75
N ILE A 78 -4.42 -22.84 -7.72
CA ILE A 78 -5.39 -23.92 -7.50
C ILE A 78 -6.38 -23.64 -6.37
N GLY A 79 -6.13 -22.60 -5.57
CA GLY A 79 -6.98 -22.24 -4.44
C GLY A 79 -6.40 -21.10 -3.61
N VAL A 80 -7.06 -20.81 -2.49
CA VAL A 80 -6.63 -19.80 -1.52
C VAL A 80 -6.55 -20.45 -0.15
N LEU A 81 -5.41 -20.32 0.51
CA LEU A 81 -5.21 -20.69 1.90
C LEU A 81 -5.52 -19.47 2.80
N LEU A 82 -6.17 -19.68 3.93
CA LEU A 82 -6.26 -18.67 4.98
C LEU A 82 -5.19 -18.96 6.03
N ALA A 83 -4.42 -17.93 6.39
CA ALA A 83 -3.30 -18.05 7.34
C ALA A 83 -3.76 -18.69 8.66
N LYS A 84 -4.93 -18.28 9.17
CA LYS A 84 -5.50 -18.84 10.41
C LYS A 84 -5.74 -20.35 10.38
N ASP A 85 -5.92 -20.96 9.21
CA ASP A 85 -6.14 -22.41 9.10
C ASP A 85 -4.84 -23.18 9.37
N LEU A 86 -3.67 -22.52 9.26
CA LEU A 86 -2.38 -23.06 9.68
C LEU A 86 -2.27 -23.26 11.20
N LEU A 87 -3.16 -22.67 12.01
CA LEU A 87 -3.20 -22.98 13.44
C LEU A 87 -3.49 -24.48 13.70
N ARG A 88 -4.17 -25.16 12.76
CA ARG A 88 -4.44 -26.60 12.84
C ARG A 88 -3.18 -27.45 12.65
N TYR A 89 -2.19 -26.95 11.91
CA TYR A 89 -0.91 -27.64 11.72
C TYR A 89 -0.21 -27.94 13.05
N TYR A 90 -0.38 -27.07 14.05
CA TYR A 90 0.18 -27.24 15.39
C TYR A 90 -0.70 -28.07 16.34
N ALA A 91 -1.97 -28.31 15.99
CA ALA A 91 -2.94 -28.98 16.84
C ALA A 91 -3.22 -30.43 16.42
N GLU A 92 -3.04 -30.77 15.15
CA GLU A 92 -3.40 -32.06 14.56
C GLU A 92 -2.15 -32.90 14.22
N GLU A 93 -2.21 -34.23 14.42
CA GLU A 93 -1.08 -35.14 14.09
C GLU A 93 -0.85 -35.29 12.57
N SER A 94 -1.88 -35.05 11.77
CA SER A 94 -1.83 -35.08 10.31
C SER A 94 -2.48 -33.84 9.74
N PHE A 95 -1.73 -33.05 8.99
CA PHE A 95 -2.22 -31.82 8.35
C PHE A 95 -1.87 -31.85 6.86
N ASP A 96 -2.90 -31.81 6.01
CA ASP A 96 -2.74 -31.60 4.57
C ASP A 96 -3.28 -30.21 4.21
N VAL A 97 -2.39 -29.37 3.69
CA VAL A 97 -2.70 -28.01 3.24
C VAL A 97 -3.74 -28.04 2.13
N ARG A 98 -3.71 -29.06 1.26
CA ARG A 98 -4.63 -29.19 0.11
C ARG A 98 -6.08 -29.26 0.56
N ASP A 99 -6.35 -29.92 1.68
CA ASP A 99 -7.71 -30.07 2.23
C ASP A 99 -8.27 -28.75 2.78
N MET A 100 -7.39 -27.81 3.12
CA MET A 100 -7.76 -26.49 3.67
C MET A 100 -7.93 -25.43 2.58
N LEU A 101 -7.57 -25.73 1.32
CA LEU A 101 -7.68 -24.77 0.24
C LEU A 101 -9.15 -24.47 -0.07
N ARG A 102 -9.46 -23.18 -0.10
CA ARG A 102 -10.75 -22.69 -0.60
C ARG A 102 -10.65 -22.46 -2.11
N PRO A 103 -11.75 -22.65 -2.87
CA PRO A 103 -11.75 -22.36 -4.31
C PRO A 103 -11.36 -20.91 -4.60
N ALA A 104 -10.41 -20.71 -5.51
CA ALA A 104 -10.08 -19.38 -6.01
C ALA A 104 -11.17 -18.88 -6.97
N VAL A 105 -11.54 -17.60 -6.82
CA VAL A 105 -12.44 -16.91 -7.76
C VAL A 105 -11.59 -16.18 -8.77
N PHE A 106 -11.84 -16.42 -10.06
CA PHE A 106 -11.13 -15.75 -11.15
C PHE A 106 -12.00 -14.66 -11.77
N ILE A 107 -11.42 -13.49 -12.01
CA ILE A 107 -12.11 -12.33 -12.58
C ILE A 107 -11.26 -11.66 -13.66
N PRO A 108 -11.86 -11.04 -14.68
CA PRO A 108 -11.10 -10.30 -15.68
C PRO A 108 -10.63 -8.94 -15.13
N GLU A 109 -9.47 -8.49 -15.62
CA GLU A 109 -8.89 -7.15 -15.36
C GLU A 109 -9.86 -5.98 -15.61
N SER A 110 -10.78 -6.14 -16.56
CA SER A 110 -11.74 -5.11 -16.97
C SER A 110 -12.96 -4.99 -16.06
N LYS A 111 -13.11 -5.88 -15.07
CA LYS A 111 -14.25 -5.85 -14.14
C LYS A 111 -14.25 -4.54 -13.34
N ARG A 112 -15.43 -3.93 -13.19
CA ARG A 112 -15.59 -2.68 -12.41
C ARG A 112 -15.55 -2.95 -10.91
N LEU A 113 -14.93 -2.05 -10.14
CA LEU A 113 -14.77 -2.23 -8.70
C LEU A 113 -16.11 -2.22 -7.95
N ASN A 114 -17.04 -1.35 -8.32
CA ASN A 114 -18.39 -1.34 -7.73
C ASN A 114 -19.16 -2.66 -7.91
N VAL A 115 -18.93 -3.38 -9.02
CA VAL A 115 -19.49 -4.72 -9.25
C VAL A 115 -18.75 -5.75 -8.41
N LEU A 116 -17.41 -5.68 -8.39
CA LEU A 116 -16.59 -6.58 -7.58
C LEU A 116 -16.92 -6.49 -6.07
N LEU A 117 -17.09 -5.28 -5.54
CA LEU A 117 -17.47 -5.07 -4.13
C LEU A 117 -18.81 -5.73 -3.79
N ARG A 118 -19.79 -5.67 -4.70
CA ARG A 118 -21.07 -6.36 -4.54
C ARG A 118 -20.88 -7.88 -4.53
N ASP A 119 -20.04 -8.41 -5.41
CA ASP A 119 -19.76 -9.85 -5.50
C ASP A 119 -19.03 -10.36 -4.25
N PHE A 120 -18.06 -9.61 -3.72
CA PHE A 120 -17.38 -9.95 -2.48
C PHE A 120 -18.37 -10.00 -1.30
N ARG A 121 -19.25 -9.01 -1.17
CA ARG A 121 -20.29 -8.98 -0.13
C ARG A 121 -21.30 -10.13 -0.26
N ALA A 122 -21.71 -10.46 -1.48
CA ALA A 122 -22.70 -11.51 -1.73
C ALA A 122 -22.13 -12.92 -1.48
N ASN A 123 -20.90 -13.17 -1.94
CA ASN A 123 -20.30 -14.51 -1.91
C ASN A 123 -19.46 -14.77 -0.64
N ARG A 124 -19.23 -13.76 0.20
CA ARG A 124 -18.34 -13.84 1.39
C ARG A 124 -16.92 -14.31 1.04
N ASN A 125 -16.49 -14.02 -0.18
CA ASN A 125 -15.11 -14.19 -0.64
C ASN A 125 -14.44 -12.81 -0.62
N HIS A 126 -13.21 -12.75 -0.12
CA HIS A 126 -12.50 -11.50 0.15
C HIS A 126 -11.21 -11.37 -0.68
N MET A 127 -10.97 -12.32 -1.58
CA MET A 127 -9.82 -12.33 -2.49
C MET A 127 -10.27 -12.94 -3.82
N ALA A 128 -9.80 -12.36 -4.92
CA ALA A 128 -9.98 -12.89 -6.26
C ALA A 128 -8.65 -12.86 -7.00
N ILE A 129 -8.46 -13.84 -7.89
CA ILE A 129 -7.33 -13.91 -8.81
C ILE A 129 -7.73 -13.21 -10.09
N VAL A 130 -6.90 -12.28 -10.55
CA VAL A 130 -7.16 -11.49 -11.75
C VAL A 130 -6.51 -12.19 -12.93
N VAL A 131 -7.25 -12.31 -14.03
CA VAL A 131 -6.77 -12.91 -15.28
C VAL A 131 -6.76 -11.91 -16.42
N ASP A 132 -5.73 -12.04 -17.27
CA ASP A 132 -5.58 -11.29 -18.51
C ASP A 132 -6.47 -11.85 -19.63
N GLU A 133 -6.43 -11.26 -20.83
CA GLU A 133 -7.23 -11.73 -21.97
C GLU A 133 -6.79 -13.08 -22.55
N TYR A 134 -5.58 -13.54 -22.20
CA TYR A 134 -5.01 -14.81 -22.63
C TYR A 134 -5.24 -15.94 -21.61
N GLY A 135 -5.87 -15.64 -20.48
CA GLY A 135 -6.15 -16.57 -19.38
C GLY A 135 -4.97 -16.77 -18.43
N GLY A 136 -3.91 -15.96 -18.55
CA GLY A 136 -2.81 -15.90 -17.60
C GLY A 136 -3.21 -15.16 -16.33
N VAL A 137 -2.54 -15.45 -15.21
CA VAL A 137 -2.72 -14.69 -13.97
C VAL A 137 -2.07 -13.33 -14.14
N ALA A 138 -2.84 -12.27 -14.03
CA ALA A 138 -2.35 -10.90 -14.05
C ALA A 138 -1.98 -10.38 -12.65
N GLY A 139 -2.66 -10.90 -11.62
CA GLY A 139 -2.53 -10.43 -10.25
C GLY A 139 -3.56 -11.01 -9.30
N LEU A 140 -3.73 -10.36 -8.15
CA LEU A 140 -4.83 -10.59 -7.22
C LEU A 140 -5.45 -9.27 -6.77
N ILE A 141 -6.66 -9.34 -6.23
CA ILE A 141 -7.32 -8.20 -5.59
C ILE A 141 -8.12 -8.68 -4.39
N THR A 142 -8.17 -7.87 -3.35
CA THR A 142 -8.87 -8.15 -2.10
C THR A 142 -10.08 -7.23 -1.91
N ILE A 143 -10.96 -7.55 -0.95
CA ILE A 143 -12.05 -6.64 -0.61
C ILE A 143 -11.51 -5.39 0.09
N GLU A 144 -10.44 -5.57 0.85
CA GLU A 144 -9.73 -4.53 1.57
C GLU A 144 -9.22 -3.45 0.59
N ASP A 145 -8.59 -3.84 -0.53
CA ASP A 145 -8.13 -2.90 -1.58
C ASP A 145 -9.26 -2.04 -2.15
N VAL A 146 -10.47 -2.61 -2.27
CA VAL A 146 -11.64 -1.88 -2.80
C VAL A 146 -12.25 -0.96 -1.76
N LEU A 147 -12.23 -1.36 -0.48
CA LEU A 147 -12.71 -0.53 0.62
C LEU A 147 -11.79 0.65 0.88
N GLU A 148 -10.48 0.46 0.73
CA GLU A 148 -9.47 1.52 0.81
C GLU A 148 -9.73 2.65 -0.19
N GLN A 149 -10.22 2.34 -1.40
CA GLN A 149 -10.61 3.40 -2.35
C GLN A 149 -11.82 4.23 -1.91
N ILE A 150 -12.62 3.73 -0.96
CA ILE A 150 -13.78 4.44 -0.41
C ILE A 150 -13.39 5.17 0.86
N VAL A 151 -12.72 4.47 1.77
CA VAL A 151 -12.44 4.96 3.12
C VAL A 151 -11.16 5.81 3.15
N GLY A 152 -10.29 5.69 2.14
CA GLY A 152 -8.88 6.04 2.27
C GLY A 152 -8.13 4.92 3.01
N ASP A 153 -6.82 5.05 3.18
CA ASP A 153 -6.11 4.08 4.02
C ASP A 153 -6.63 4.20 5.46
N ILE A 154 -7.10 3.06 5.98
CA ILE A 154 -7.52 2.92 7.36
C ILE A 154 -6.24 2.87 8.19
N GLU A 155 -6.02 3.90 9.00
CA GLU A 155 -4.96 3.90 10.02
C GLU A 155 -5.10 2.63 10.87
N ASP A 156 -4.06 1.81 10.88
CA ASP A 156 -4.04 0.61 11.73
C ASP A 156 -4.17 1.06 13.20
N GLU A 157 -4.56 0.18 14.13
CA GLU A 157 -4.58 0.51 15.57
C GLU A 157 -3.19 0.89 16.12
N TYR A 158 -2.16 0.77 15.28
CA TYR A 158 -0.77 1.14 15.49
C TYR A 158 -0.34 2.42 14.76
N ASP A 159 -1.19 2.99 13.90
CA ASP A 159 -0.95 4.26 13.23
C ASP A 159 -1.45 5.40 14.14
N PHE A 160 -0.49 6.21 14.59
CA PHE A 160 -0.72 7.31 15.53
C PHE A 160 -1.24 8.56 14.81
N ASP A 161 -2.45 8.96 15.20
CA ASP A 161 -3.17 10.24 15.18
C ASP A 161 -2.92 11.24 14.03
N GLU A 162 -3.98 11.51 13.25
CA GLU A 162 -4.09 12.61 12.27
C GLU A 162 -3.94 14.03 12.88
N GLU A 163 -4.06 14.17 14.21
CA GLU A 163 -3.85 15.42 14.95
C GLU A 163 -2.37 15.85 15.08
N GLU A 164 -1.41 15.02 14.63
CA GLU A 164 0.01 15.35 14.70
C GLU A 164 0.45 16.33 13.59
N ASP A 165 1.37 17.24 13.96
CA ASP A 165 2.04 18.21 13.09
C ASP A 165 2.55 17.55 11.79
N ASN A 166 2.59 18.32 10.69
CA ASN A 166 3.04 17.85 9.36
C ASN A 166 4.42 17.17 9.36
N ILE A 167 5.26 17.51 10.35
CA ILE A 167 6.61 16.98 10.55
C ILE A 167 6.69 16.48 11.99
N LEU A 168 6.84 15.17 12.17
CA LEU A 168 6.99 14.53 13.48
C LEU A 168 8.39 13.95 13.61
N ALA A 169 9.16 14.42 14.59
CA ALA A 169 10.42 13.77 14.95
C ALA A 169 10.14 12.39 15.57
N ILE A 170 10.79 11.35 15.06
CA ILE A 170 10.70 9.98 15.58
C ILE A 170 12.06 9.57 16.17
N LYS A 171 12.16 8.32 16.66
CA LYS A 171 13.43 7.80 17.17
C LYS A 171 14.49 7.79 16.08
N ASP A 172 15.69 8.23 16.45
CA ASP A 172 16.88 8.21 15.58
C ASP A 172 17.09 6.84 14.93
N GLY A 173 17.48 6.87 13.66
CA GLY A 173 17.77 5.69 12.86
C GLY A 173 19.22 5.27 12.89
N ALA A 174 19.62 4.47 11.89
CA ALA A 174 20.98 3.97 11.76
C ALA A 174 21.98 5.05 11.34
N HIS A 175 21.50 6.14 10.74
CA HIS A 175 22.27 7.17 10.06
C HIS A 175 22.15 8.55 10.72
N GLY A 176 21.04 8.82 11.41
CA GLY A 176 20.85 10.09 12.13
C GLY A 176 19.43 10.30 12.64
N PRO A 177 19.07 11.55 12.97
CA PRO A 177 17.71 11.91 13.33
C PRO A 177 16.74 11.60 12.20
N ARG A 178 15.53 11.18 12.58
CA ARG A 178 14.47 10.75 11.66
C ARG A 178 13.17 11.50 11.89
N TRP A 179 12.44 11.71 10.81
CA TRP A 179 11.14 12.36 10.82
C TRP A 179 10.13 11.61 9.98
N ARG A 180 8.88 11.59 10.43
CA ARG A 180 7.71 11.24 9.62
C ARG A 180 7.11 12.53 9.09
N ILE A 181 6.87 12.61 7.79
CA ILE A 181 6.49 13.84 7.09
C ILE A 181 5.30 13.56 6.18
N LYS A 182 4.25 14.39 6.29
CA LYS A 182 3.09 14.33 5.39
C LYS A 182 3.51 14.81 4.00
N GLY A 183 3.09 14.14 2.93
CA GLY A 183 3.45 14.52 1.56
C GLY A 183 2.98 15.92 1.16
N LEU A 184 1.91 16.42 1.79
CA LEU A 184 1.39 17.77 1.61
C LEU A 184 2.19 18.87 2.36
N THR A 185 3.24 18.50 3.10
CA THR A 185 4.10 19.47 3.79
C THR A 185 4.72 20.41 2.76
N GLU A 186 4.59 21.71 2.96
CA GLU A 186 5.21 22.72 2.10
C GLU A 186 6.74 22.64 2.21
N ILE A 187 7.43 22.82 1.08
CA ILE A 187 8.90 22.78 1.03
C ILE A 187 9.50 23.84 1.96
N THR A 188 8.88 25.02 2.06
CA THR A 188 9.31 26.07 2.99
C THR A 188 9.28 25.60 4.44
N GLN A 189 8.18 24.98 4.87
CA GLN A 189 8.04 24.43 6.23
C GLN A 189 9.10 23.35 6.51
N PHE A 190 9.34 22.48 5.53
CA PHE A 190 10.34 21.42 5.62
C PHE A 190 11.77 22.00 5.76
N ASN A 191 12.12 22.97 4.92
CA ASN A 191 13.41 23.66 4.94
C ASN A 191 13.67 24.33 6.29
N GLU A 192 12.67 25.04 6.83
CA GLU A 192 12.77 25.70 8.13
C GLU A 192 12.95 24.70 9.28
N THR A 193 12.26 23.55 9.23
CA THR A 193 12.25 22.59 10.35
C THR A 193 13.48 21.68 10.35
N LEU A 194 13.93 21.23 9.17
CA LEU A 194 15.03 20.28 9.04
C LEU A 194 16.36 20.96 8.68
N GLU A 195 16.37 22.29 8.58
CA GLU A 195 17.53 23.10 8.20
C GLU A 195 18.11 22.67 6.84
N THR A 196 17.22 22.64 5.83
CA THR A 196 17.55 22.25 4.44
C THR A 196 17.26 23.39 3.46
N ASP A 197 17.71 23.24 2.21
CA ASP A 197 17.62 24.28 1.16
C ASP A 197 17.07 23.69 -0.15
N PHE A 198 15.96 22.97 -0.07
CA PHE A 198 15.27 22.45 -1.24
C PHE A 198 14.55 23.56 -2.01
N SER A 199 14.61 23.51 -3.34
CA SER A 199 13.94 24.49 -4.22
C SER A 199 12.44 24.23 -4.32
N ASP A 200 11.66 25.31 -4.33
CA ASP A 200 10.20 25.35 -4.51
C ASP A 200 9.78 25.79 -5.93
N GLU A 201 10.71 25.86 -6.90
CA GLU A 201 10.40 26.36 -8.25
C GLU A 201 9.53 25.39 -9.07
N ASP A 202 9.75 24.08 -8.91
CA ASP A 202 9.08 23.03 -9.69
C ASP A 202 7.96 22.30 -8.92
N ALA A 203 7.86 22.51 -7.61
CA ALA A 203 6.86 21.91 -6.73
C ALA A 203 6.69 22.73 -5.46
N ASP A 204 5.48 22.75 -4.90
CA ASP A 204 5.19 23.47 -3.65
C ASP A 204 5.33 22.58 -2.40
N THR A 205 5.21 21.25 -2.56
CA THR A 205 5.13 20.26 -1.46
C THR A 205 6.21 19.20 -1.56
N ILE A 206 6.50 18.53 -0.43
CA ILE A 206 7.47 17.42 -0.39
C ILE A 206 7.05 16.24 -1.27
N GLY A 207 5.76 15.93 -1.33
CA GLY A 207 5.24 14.91 -2.25
C GLY A 207 5.50 15.26 -3.72
N GLY A 208 5.35 16.54 -4.08
CA GLY A 208 5.68 17.06 -5.41
C GLY A 208 7.19 17.01 -5.70
N LEU A 209 8.02 17.43 -4.75
CA LEU A 209 9.48 17.37 -4.85
C LEU A 209 9.96 15.94 -5.11
N VAL A 210 9.42 14.97 -4.38
CA VAL A 210 9.76 13.55 -4.53
C VAL A 210 9.28 12.98 -5.86
N ALA A 211 8.07 13.33 -6.30
CA ALA A 211 7.57 12.93 -7.61
C ALA A 211 8.45 13.48 -8.76
N ASN A 212 8.89 14.74 -8.64
CA ASN A 212 9.79 15.38 -9.59
C ASN A 212 11.15 14.69 -9.62
N HIS A 213 11.71 14.35 -8.45
CA HIS A 213 12.99 13.64 -8.36
C HIS A 213 12.91 12.24 -9.00
N LEU A 214 11.85 11.49 -8.73
CA LEU A 214 11.66 10.14 -9.26
C LEU A 214 11.21 10.12 -10.74
N GLY A 215 10.72 11.25 -11.27
CA GLY A 215 10.14 11.35 -12.61
C GLY A 215 8.85 10.57 -12.80
N ARG A 216 8.21 10.15 -11.69
CA ARG A 216 6.95 9.39 -11.65
C ARG A 216 6.26 9.60 -10.31
N VAL A 217 4.97 9.22 -10.24
CA VAL A 217 4.28 9.15 -8.94
C VAL A 217 5.04 8.18 -8.02
N PRO A 218 5.37 8.60 -6.78
CA PRO A 218 6.07 7.75 -5.82
C PRO A 218 5.19 6.57 -5.40
N ARG A 219 5.81 5.44 -5.06
CA ARG A 219 5.13 4.23 -4.61
C ARG A 219 5.63 3.86 -3.22
N LYS A 220 4.77 3.23 -2.43
CA LYS A 220 5.15 2.67 -1.13
C LYS A 220 6.39 1.78 -1.27
N GLY A 221 7.37 1.99 -0.40
CA GLY A 221 8.67 1.31 -0.39
C GLY A 221 9.71 1.87 -1.35
N ASP A 222 9.44 2.97 -2.06
CA ASP A 222 10.49 3.70 -2.78
C ASP A 222 11.48 4.31 -1.77
N GLU A 223 12.77 4.08 -1.98
CA GLU A 223 13.88 4.60 -1.17
C GLU A 223 14.89 5.33 -2.07
N PHE A 224 15.33 6.53 -1.66
CA PHE A 224 16.28 7.35 -2.44
C PHE A 224 16.89 8.48 -1.59
N ASP A 225 18.02 9.03 -2.06
CA ASP A 225 18.74 10.11 -1.38
C ASP A 225 18.67 11.42 -2.18
N ILE A 226 18.40 12.53 -1.49
CA ILE A 226 18.46 13.88 -2.06
C ILE A 226 19.10 14.84 -1.07
N ALA A 227 20.15 15.56 -1.51
CA ALA A 227 20.77 16.65 -0.76
C ALA A 227 21.13 16.32 0.71
N GLY A 228 21.66 15.11 0.96
CA GLY A 228 22.07 14.68 2.31
C GLY A 228 20.92 14.17 3.20
N MET A 229 19.74 13.95 2.61
CA MET A 229 18.59 13.34 3.27
C MET A 229 18.22 12.04 2.55
N HIS A 230 17.96 10.98 3.32
CA HIS A 230 17.40 9.73 2.83
C HIS A 230 15.89 9.75 2.98
N PHE A 231 15.17 9.38 1.94
CA PHE A 231 13.71 9.33 1.91
C PHE A 231 13.24 7.89 1.69
N GLU A 232 12.25 7.47 2.47
CA GLU A 232 11.48 6.24 2.26
C GLU A 232 10.00 6.60 2.18
N VAL A 233 9.32 6.15 1.12
CA VAL A 233 7.88 6.38 0.95
C VAL A 233 7.10 5.33 1.75
N LEU A 234 6.54 5.74 2.88
CA LEU A 234 5.74 4.86 3.73
C LEU A 234 4.32 4.63 3.17
N ARG A 235 3.73 5.66 2.55
CA ARG A 235 2.36 5.64 2.03
C ARG A 235 2.24 6.51 0.78
N ALA A 236 1.63 5.98 -0.27
CA ALA A 236 1.37 6.69 -1.53
C ALA A 236 0.18 6.04 -2.27
N ASP A 237 -0.55 6.84 -3.04
CA ASP A 237 -1.61 6.37 -3.94
C ASP A 237 -1.20 6.51 -5.42
N ALA A 238 -2.14 6.31 -6.35
CA ALA A 238 -1.88 6.42 -7.79
C ALA A 238 -1.55 7.86 -8.27
N ARG A 239 -1.67 8.87 -7.40
CA ARG A 239 -1.53 10.30 -7.71
C ARG A 239 -0.37 10.96 -6.95
N GLN A 240 -0.13 10.60 -5.69
CA GLN A 240 0.86 11.28 -4.84
C GLN A 240 1.37 10.43 -3.66
N ALA A 241 2.49 10.87 -3.07
CA ALA A 241 2.93 10.39 -1.77
C ALA A 241 2.13 11.06 -0.64
N HIS A 242 1.73 10.27 0.36
CA HIS A 242 0.98 10.72 1.53
C HIS A 242 1.86 10.83 2.78
N VAL A 243 2.75 9.87 2.98
CA VAL A 243 3.64 9.84 4.15
C VAL A 243 5.02 9.40 3.70
N LEU A 244 6.01 10.18 4.11
CA LEU A 244 7.42 9.90 3.91
C LEU A 244 8.11 9.78 5.26
N LEU A 245 9.03 8.84 5.33
CA LEU A 245 10.05 8.82 6.34
C LEU A 245 11.29 9.50 5.77
N VAL A 246 11.88 10.39 6.56
CA VAL A 246 13.08 11.12 6.16
C VAL A 246 14.15 10.96 7.25
N GLU A 247 15.37 10.61 6.85
CA GLU A 247 16.52 10.47 7.72
C GLU A 247 17.65 11.38 7.27
N LYS A 248 18.26 12.13 8.21
CA LYS A 248 19.44 12.93 7.89
C LYS A 248 20.65 12.01 7.77
N LEU A 249 21.32 12.05 6.61
CA LEU A 249 22.55 11.29 6.41
C LEU A 249 23.73 11.93 7.18
N PRO A 250 24.72 11.15 7.63
CA PRO A 250 25.89 11.69 8.26
C PRO A 250 26.66 12.56 7.25
N GLU A 251 27.21 13.70 7.69
CA GLU A 251 28.18 14.43 6.88
C GLU A 251 29.33 13.48 6.52
N ALA A 252 29.63 13.35 5.23
CA ALA A 252 30.80 12.61 4.79
C ALA A 252 32.04 13.23 5.47
N PRO A 253 32.96 12.41 6.05
CA PRO A 253 34.18 12.96 6.62
C PRO A 253 34.91 13.73 5.52
N ALA A 254 35.23 14.99 5.80
CA ALA A 254 36.04 15.82 4.92
C ALA A 254 37.29 15.02 4.54
N ALA A 255 37.49 14.80 3.24
CA ALA A 255 38.71 14.17 2.76
C ALA A 255 39.88 14.99 3.30
N GLU A 256 40.68 14.39 4.19
CA GLU A 256 41.94 14.95 4.65
C GLU A 256 42.76 15.24 3.39
N GLU A 257 42.99 16.53 3.09
CA GLU A 257 43.96 16.94 2.10
C GLU A 257 45.32 16.43 2.58
N GLU A 258 45.81 15.34 1.96
CA GLU A 258 47.19 14.87 2.16
C GLU A 258 48.16 15.98 1.72
N GLU A 259 48.86 16.57 2.69
CA GLU A 259 50.01 17.49 2.52
C GLU A 259 51.19 16.85 1.76
#